data_AF-A0A271KLN8-F1
#
_entry.id   AF-A0A271KLN8-F1
#
_cell.length_a   1.000
_cell.length_b   1.000
_cell.length_c   1.000
_cell.angle_alpha   90.00
_cell.angle_beta   90.00
_cell.angle_gamma   90.00
#
_symmetry.space_group_name_H-M   'P 1'
#
loop_
_entity.id
_entity.type
_entity.pdbx_description
1 polymer ?
#
loop_
_entity_poly.entity_id
_entity_poly.type
_entity_poly.pdbx_seq_one_letter_code
_entity_poly.pdbx_strand_id
1 'polypeptide(L)'
;MTEIRHIVFDIGKVLIHYDPNLPFSRLIPDADERKWFFDNVCTHDWNIEQDRGRTWEEAEALLIAEHPDHAENIRNFRRLWHEMVPHAYDDSVQIMEKLIESGHDVTMLTNFAADTLAEARQRFDFLNRPRGVTISGEIGMIKPDRGIYDHHVTAFGLEPAATLFIDDSPKNVDGAKAAGWQSVLFTDAKTLEADLRGLGVRV
;
A
#
# COMPACT_ATOMS: atom_id res chain seq x y z
N MET A 1 11.43 24.88 -6.73
CA MET A 1 11.15 23.43 -6.69
C MET A 1 11.19 22.92 -8.12
N THR A 2 11.71 21.73 -8.34
CA THR A 2 11.68 21.09 -9.67
C THR A 2 10.23 20.83 -10.05
N GLU A 3 9.90 20.99 -11.33
CA GLU A 3 8.57 20.69 -11.86
C GLU A 3 8.20 19.21 -11.62
N ILE A 4 6.95 18.93 -11.25
CA ILE A 4 6.42 17.57 -11.15
C ILE A 4 6.06 17.05 -12.54
N ARG A 5 6.74 16.00 -12.98
CA ARG A 5 6.46 15.31 -14.25
C ARG A 5 5.86 13.93 -14.05
N HIS A 6 6.10 13.31 -12.90
CA HIS A 6 5.63 11.97 -12.56
C HIS A 6 4.96 11.99 -11.19
N ILE A 7 3.81 11.33 -11.07
CA ILE A 7 3.06 11.23 -9.82
C ILE A 7 2.91 9.76 -9.47
N VAL A 8 3.31 9.40 -8.26
CA VAL A 8 3.32 8.03 -7.77
C VAL A 8 2.42 7.94 -6.55
N PHE A 9 1.39 7.11 -6.61
CA PHE A 9 0.48 6.85 -5.50
C PHE A 9 0.89 5.57 -4.75
N ASP A 10 0.88 5.61 -3.43
CA ASP A 10 0.65 4.40 -2.64
C ASP A 10 -0.82 3.93 -2.79
N ILE A 11 -1.08 2.68 -2.41
CA ILE A 11 -2.38 2.03 -2.55
C ILE A 11 -3.10 1.94 -1.20
N GLY A 12 -2.49 1.27 -0.21
CA GLY A 12 -3.10 1.05 1.10
C GLY A 12 -3.26 2.38 1.84
N LYS A 13 -4.45 2.63 2.42
CA LYS A 13 -4.79 3.85 3.17
C LYS A 13 -4.71 5.18 2.38
N VAL A 14 -4.31 5.15 1.10
CA VAL A 14 -4.35 6.27 0.16
C VAL A 14 -5.51 6.10 -0.83
N LEU A 15 -5.57 4.97 -1.53
CA LEU A 15 -6.59 4.66 -2.54
C LEU A 15 -7.63 3.65 -2.06
N ILE A 16 -7.21 2.66 -1.26
CA ILE A 16 -8.11 1.64 -0.69
C ILE A 16 -7.93 1.52 0.81
N HIS A 17 -9.01 1.18 1.51
CA HIS A 17 -8.96 0.95 2.93
C HIS A 17 -8.23 -0.36 3.26
N TYR A 18 -7.63 -0.45 4.44
CA TYR A 18 -7.08 -1.69 4.99
C TYR A 18 -7.18 -1.67 6.51
N ASP A 19 -7.95 -2.61 7.06
CA ASP A 19 -8.02 -2.85 8.50
C ASP A 19 -8.31 -4.34 8.82
N PRO A 20 -7.34 -5.08 9.39
CA PRO A 20 -7.53 -6.48 9.76
C PRO A 20 -8.56 -6.65 10.89
N ASN A 21 -8.88 -5.60 11.67
CA ASN A 21 -9.90 -5.69 12.71
C ASN A 21 -11.31 -5.92 12.16
N LEU A 22 -11.57 -5.58 10.89
CA LEU A 22 -12.91 -5.68 10.31
C LEU A 22 -13.47 -7.12 10.39
N PRO A 23 -12.85 -8.13 9.76
CA PRO A 23 -13.30 -9.51 9.91
C PRO A 23 -13.02 -10.06 11.32
N PHE A 24 -11.89 -9.68 11.94
CA PHE A 24 -11.49 -10.26 13.23
C PHE A 24 -12.31 -9.77 14.41
N SER A 25 -13.01 -8.63 14.33
CA SER A 25 -13.96 -8.21 15.36
C SER A 25 -15.14 -9.18 15.50
N ARG A 26 -15.46 -9.93 14.45
CA ARG A 26 -16.46 -11.00 14.44
C ARG A 26 -15.85 -12.35 14.87
N LEU A 27 -14.62 -12.64 14.45
CA LEU A 27 -13.95 -13.91 14.76
C LEU A 27 -13.42 -13.99 16.20
N ILE A 28 -12.92 -12.87 16.71
CA ILE A 28 -12.41 -12.69 18.07
C ILE A 28 -13.14 -11.46 18.65
N PRO A 29 -14.36 -11.63 19.20
CA PRO A 29 -15.17 -10.50 19.64
C PRO A 29 -14.56 -9.69 20.78
N ASP A 30 -13.87 -10.36 21.70
CA ASP A 30 -13.18 -9.70 22.80
C ASP A 30 -12.03 -8.82 22.27
N ALA A 31 -12.03 -7.55 22.64
CA ALA A 31 -11.10 -6.57 22.09
C ALA A 31 -9.67 -6.78 22.61
N ASP A 32 -9.51 -7.21 23.86
CA ASP A 32 -8.20 -7.44 24.47
C ASP A 32 -7.57 -8.73 23.92
N GLU A 33 -8.38 -9.79 23.73
CA GLU A 33 -7.95 -11.03 23.07
C GLU A 33 -7.55 -10.77 21.60
N ARG A 34 -8.36 -10.01 20.85
CA ARG A 34 -8.07 -9.66 19.46
C ARG A 34 -6.80 -8.81 19.36
N LYS A 35 -6.63 -7.85 20.26
CA LYS A 35 -5.41 -7.06 20.34
C LYS A 35 -4.21 -7.97 20.63
N TRP A 36 -4.33 -8.86 21.62
CA TRP A 36 -3.27 -9.83 21.92
C TRP A 36 -2.93 -10.72 20.72
N PHE A 37 -3.93 -11.17 19.94
CA PHE A 37 -3.72 -11.96 18.73
C PHE A 37 -2.89 -11.21 17.67
N PHE A 38 -3.18 -9.94 17.42
CA PHE A 38 -2.39 -9.12 16.48
C PHE A 38 -1.05 -8.65 17.06
N ASP A 39 -0.88 -8.66 18.38
CA ASP A 39 0.40 -8.31 19.00
C ASP A 39 1.35 -9.52 19.13
N ASN A 40 0.83 -10.76 19.16
CA ASN A 40 1.62 -11.95 19.50
C ASN A 40 1.56 -13.08 18.46
N VAL A 41 0.54 -13.14 17.59
CA VAL A 41 0.36 -14.22 16.62
C VAL A 41 0.48 -13.68 15.20
N CYS A 42 -0.58 -13.08 14.64
CA CYS A 42 -0.55 -12.46 13.31
C CYS A 42 -0.05 -11.01 13.44
N THR A 43 1.23 -10.86 13.79
CA THR A 43 1.83 -9.55 14.02
C THR A 43 2.00 -8.73 12.74
N HIS A 44 2.15 -7.42 12.90
CA HIS A 44 2.48 -6.54 11.77
C HIS A 44 3.80 -6.95 11.10
N ASP A 45 4.83 -7.27 11.90
CA ASP A 45 6.13 -7.72 11.39
C ASP A 45 6.01 -9.05 10.62
N TRP A 46 5.18 -9.97 11.11
CA TRP A 46 4.86 -11.18 10.36
C TRP A 46 4.17 -10.83 9.03
N ASN A 47 3.14 -9.99 9.04
CA ASN A 47 2.40 -9.64 7.81
C ASN A 47 3.28 -8.94 6.77
N ILE A 48 4.22 -8.08 7.19
CA ILE A 48 5.17 -7.39 6.29
C ILE A 48 6.01 -8.37 5.46
N GLU A 49 6.27 -9.58 5.95
CA GLU A 49 7.07 -10.55 5.20
C GLU A 49 6.35 -11.05 3.92
N GLN A 50 5.02 -10.98 3.87
CA GLN A 50 4.28 -11.21 2.61
C GLN A 50 4.58 -10.12 1.58
N ASP A 51 4.72 -8.88 2.04
CA ASP A 51 5.14 -7.74 1.20
C ASP A 51 6.61 -7.86 0.79
N ARG A 52 7.41 -8.69 1.47
CA ARG A 52 8.77 -9.10 1.05
C ARG A 52 8.79 -10.37 0.17
N GLY A 53 7.63 -10.92 -0.18
CA GLY A 53 7.51 -12.05 -1.10
C GLY A 53 7.39 -13.43 -0.43
N ARG A 54 7.25 -13.51 0.90
CA ARG A 54 6.94 -14.79 1.58
C ARG A 54 5.54 -15.27 1.21
N THR A 55 5.42 -16.55 0.86
CA THR A 55 4.13 -17.12 0.48
C THR A 55 3.20 -17.25 1.69
N TRP A 56 1.88 -17.25 1.47
CA TRP A 56 0.91 -17.49 2.55
C TRP A 56 0.98 -18.90 3.11
N GLU A 57 1.34 -19.90 2.30
CA GLU A 57 1.55 -21.27 2.77
C GLU A 57 2.67 -21.33 3.81
N GLU A 58 3.82 -20.71 3.53
CA GLU A 58 4.92 -20.60 4.49
C GLU A 58 4.54 -19.79 5.72
N ALA A 59 3.80 -18.69 5.53
CA ALA A 59 3.37 -17.80 6.61
C ALA A 59 2.45 -18.50 7.61
N GLU A 60 1.46 -19.23 7.09
CA GLU A 60 0.52 -20.03 7.87
C GLU A 60 1.24 -21.18 8.58
N ALA A 61 2.09 -21.94 7.86
CA ALA A 61 2.81 -23.07 8.43
C ALA A 61 3.69 -22.64 9.61
N LEU A 62 4.38 -21.51 9.50
CA LEU A 62 5.21 -20.94 10.56
C LEU A 62 4.40 -20.68 11.84
N LEU A 63 3.35 -19.87 11.75
CA LEU A 63 2.57 -19.51 12.95
C LEU A 63 1.74 -20.66 13.49
N ILE A 64 1.24 -21.57 12.64
CA ILE A 64 0.47 -22.73 13.10
C ILE A 64 1.34 -23.68 13.91
N ALA A 65 2.64 -23.81 13.57
CA ALA A 65 3.57 -24.61 14.35
C ALA A 65 3.81 -24.03 15.76
N GLU A 66 3.84 -22.70 15.88
CA GLU A 66 4.08 -22.00 17.15
C GLU A 66 2.79 -21.80 17.97
N HIS A 67 1.65 -21.61 17.30
CA HIS A 67 0.35 -21.28 17.85
C HIS A 67 -0.76 -22.19 17.31
N PRO A 68 -0.71 -23.51 17.56
CA PRO A 68 -1.66 -24.46 16.98
C PRO A 68 -3.12 -24.20 17.38
N ASP A 69 -3.36 -23.66 18.58
CA ASP A 69 -4.70 -23.32 19.07
C ASP A 69 -5.33 -22.14 18.30
N HIS A 70 -4.52 -21.36 17.58
CA HIS A 70 -4.98 -20.23 16.76
C HIS A 70 -5.01 -20.55 15.26
N ALA A 71 -4.83 -21.82 14.87
CA ALA A 71 -4.61 -22.19 13.47
C ALA A 71 -5.72 -21.71 12.51
N GLU A 72 -6.99 -21.74 12.93
CA GLU A 72 -8.07 -21.27 12.07
C GLU A 72 -8.05 -19.75 11.88
N ASN A 73 -7.74 -19.00 12.93
CA ASN A 73 -7.62 -17.55 12.85
C ASN A 73 -6.40 -17.13 12.01
N ILE A 74 -5.30 -17.88 12.08
CA ILE A 74 -4.12 -17.67 11.21
C ILE A 74 -4.52 -17.84 9.74
N ARG A 75 -5.21 -18.93 9.38
CA ARG A 75 -5.71 -19.15 8.01
C ARG A 75 -6.72 -18.08 7.58
N ASN A 76 -7.57 -17.64 8.50
CA ASN A 76 -8.56 -16.60 8.23
C ASN A 76 -7.93 -15.25 7.90
N PHE A 77 -6.70 -14.98 8.35
CA PHE A 77 -6.00 -13.76 7.97
C PHE A 77 -5.86 -13.63 6.45
N ARG A 78 -5.47 -14.71 5.75
CA ARG A 78 -5.44 -14.73 4.28
C ARG A 78 -6.83 -14.90 3.67
N ARG A 79 -7.64 -15.85 4.16
CA ARG A 79 -8.94 -16.18 3.55
C ARG A 79 -9.90 -14.99 3.54
N LEU A 80 -9.89 -14.18 4.60
CA LEU A 80 -10.77 -13.02 4.78
C LEU A 80 -10.09 -11.71 4.43
N TRP A 81 -8.95 -11.74 3.74
CA TRP A 81 -8.22 -10.53 3.35
C TRP A 81 -9.12 -9.52 2.61
N HIS A 82 -10.04 -9.99 1.76
CA HIS A 82 -10.98 -9.11 1.07
C HIS A 82 -11.90 -8.32 2.00
N GLU A 83 -12.27 -8.87 3.17
CA GLU A 83 -13.06 -8.16 4.19
C GLU A 83 -12.22 -7.08 4.90
N MET A 84 -10.88 -7.21 4.92
CA MET A 84 -9.96 -6.20 5.46
C MET A 84 -9.85 -4.98 4.55
N VAL A 85 -10.14 -5.16 3.26
CA VAL A 85 -10.10 -4.11 2.22
C VAL A 85 -11.52 -3.90 1.67
N PRO A 86 -12.45 -3.33 2.47
CA PRO A 86 -13.87 -3.32 2.12
C PRO A 86 -14.24 -2.31 1.02
N HIS A 87 -13.50 -1.19 0.89
CA HIS A 87 -13.86 -0.10 -0.01
C HIS A 87 -12.63 0.68 -0.49
N ALA A 88 -12.84 1.46 -1.55
CA ALA A 88 -11.93 2.49 -2.02
C ALA A 88 -12.27 3.84 -1.40
N TYR A 89 -11.29 4.74 -1.34
CA TYR A 89 -11.53 6.14 -1.00
C TYR A 89 -11.90 6.90 -2.26
N ASP A 90 -13.20 7.01 -2.55
CA ASP A 90 -13.71 7.57 -3.81
C ASP A 90 -13.11 8.95 -4.14
N ASP A 91 -12.99 9.83 -3.15
CA ASP A 91 -12.39 11.17 -3.35
C ASP A 91 -10.91 11.10 -3.76
N SER A 92 -10.13 10.18 -3.16
CA SER A 92 -8.72 9.95 -3.55
C SER A 92 -8.61 9.35 -4.94
N VAL A 93 -9.50 8.41 -5.27
CA VAL A 93 -9.55 7.78 -6.60
C VAL A 93 -9.87 8.81 -7.66
N GLN A 94 -10.85 9.70 -7.41
CA GLN A 94 -11.19 10.79 -8.33
C GLN A 94 -10.02 11.72 -8.60
N ILE A 95 -9.18 12.02 -7.60
CA ILE A 95 -7.95 12.81 -7.80
C ILE A 95 -7.00 12.08 -8.75
N MET A 96 -6.72 10.80 -8.49
CA MET A 96 -5.82 10.00 -9.33
C MET A 96 -6.34 9.92 -10.78
N GLU A 97 -7.64 9.69 -10.98
CA GLU A 97 -8.24 9.60 -12.30
C GLU A 97 -8.20 10.92 -13.05
N LYS A 98 -8.52 12.05 -12.40
CA LYS A 98 -8.42 13.39 -13.02
C LYS A 98 -6.98 13.72 -13.43
N LEU A 99 -5.98 13.32 -12.64
CA LEU A 99 -4.57 13.49 -13.01
C LEU A 99 -4.24 12.72 -14.29
N ILE A 100 -4.68 11.46 -14.38
CA ILE A 100 -4.51 10.62 -15.58
C ILE A 100 -5.22 11.26 -16.79
N GLU A 101 -6.47 11.67 -16.63
CA GLU A 101 -7.29 12.28 -17.68
C GLU A 101 -6.75 13.62 -18.17
N SER A 102 -6.07 14.36 -17.28
CA SER A 102 -5.38 15.61 -17.60
C SER A 102 -4.01 15.39 -18.27
N GLY A 103 -3.61 14.14 -18.48
CA GLY A 103 -2.38 13.78 -19.18
C GLY A 103 -1.13 13.71 -18.30
N HIS A 104 -1.27 13.70 -16.97
CA HIS A 104 -0.13 13.45 -16.09
C HIS A 104 0.34 12.00 -16.18
N ASP A 105 1.65 11.78 -16.04
CA ASP A 105 2.20 10.44 -15.88
C ASP A 105 1.95 9.94 -14.45
N VAL A 106 1.13 8.89 -14.33
CA VAL A 106 0.74 8.30 -13.05
C VAL A 106 1.14 6.82 -13.00
N THR A 107 1.84 6.46 -11.94
CA THR A 107 2.20 5.08 -11.56
C THR A 107 1.87 4.84 -10.09
N MET A 108 2.03 3.60 -9.63
CA MET A 108 1.83 3.24 -8.22
C MET A 108 3.04 2.51 -7.64
N LEU A 109 3.30 2.70 -6.33
CA LEU A 109 4.37 2.04 -5.60
C LEU A 109 3.86 1.61 -4.22
N THR A 110 3.80 0.30 -3.97
CA THR A 110 3.13 -0.24 -2.79
C THR A 110 3.92 -1.33 -2.07
N ASN A 111 3.81 -1.34 -0.73
CA ASN A 111 4.12 -2.52 0.07
C ASN A 111 2.87 -3.40 0.07
N PHE A 112 2.91 -4.50 -0.67
CA PHE A 112 1.74 -5.36 -0.89
C PHE A 112 2.19 -6.75 -1.36
N ALA A 113 1.56 -7.79 -0.81
CA ALA A 113 1.73 -9.16 -1.29
C ALA A 113 1.14 -9.31 -2.71
N ALA A 114 1.90 -9.96 -3.61
CA ALA A 114 1.57 -10.04 -5.03
C ALA A 114 0.18 -10.65 -5.29
N ASP A 115 -0.18 -11.72 -4.57
CA ASP A 115 -1.45 -12.44 -4.77
C ASP A 115 -2.66 -11.63 -4.31
N THR A 116 -2.56 -10.94 -3.16
CA THR A 116 -3.62 -10.08 -2.66
C THR A 116 -3.78 -8.80 -3.48
N LEU A 117 -2.69 -8.26 -4.07
CA LEU A 117 -2.84 -7.14 -5.00
C LEU A 117 -3.51 -7.56 -6.31
N ALA A 118 -3.23 -8.77 -6.81
CA ALA A 118 -3.95 -9.33 -7.95
C ALA A 118 -5.46 -9.45 -7.66
N GLU A 119 -5.82 -9.84 -6.43
CA GLU A 119 -7.20 -9.87 -5.96
C GLU A 119 -7.81 -8.45 -5.85
N ALA A 120 -7.08 -7.47 -5.29
CA ALA A 120 -7.52 -6.06 -5.27
C ALA A 120 -7.81 -5.51 -6.67
N ARG A 121 -6.95 -5.80 -7.65
CA ARG A 121 -7.12 -5.34 -9.05
C ARG A 121 -8.36 -5.90 -9.75
N GLN A 122 -8.87 -7.05 -9.31
CA GLN A 122 -10.13 -7.60 -9.81
C GLN A 122 -11.36 -6.95 -9.15
N ARG A 123 -11.19 -6.42 -7.95
CA ARG A 123 -12.26 -5.79 -7.16
C ARG A 123 -12.36 -4.29 -7.39
N PHE A 124 -11.23 -3.65 -7.70
CA PHE A 124 -11.07 -2.21 -7.85
C PHE A 124 -10.42 -1.91 -9.21
N ASP A 125 -11.25 -1.80 -10.25
CA ASP A 125 -10.80 -1.65 -11.64
C ASP A 125 -9.86 -0.45 -11.85
N PHE A 126 -10.00 0.62 -11.05
CA PHE A 126 -9.15 1.81 -11.14
C PHE A 126 -7.67 1.52 -10.89
N LEU A 127 -7.32 0.45 -10.16
CA LEU A 127 -5.93 0.03 -9.93
C LEU A 127 -5.22 -0.44 -11.22
N ASN A 128 -5.96 -0.62 -12.31
CA ASN A 128 -5.44 -0.94 -13.63
C ASN A 128 -5.31 0.29 -14.55
N ARG A 129 -5.73 1.49 -14.10
CA ARG A 129 -5.71 2.73 -14.90
C ARG A 129 -4.32 3.38 -15.02
N PRO A 130 -3.50 3.48 -13.95
CA PRO A 130 -2.13 3.99 -14.06
C PRO A 130 -1.30 3.13 -15.02
N ARG A 131 -0.28 3.69 -15.67
CA ARG A 131 0.49 2.95 -16.69
C ARG A 131 1.27 1.74 -16.12
N GLY A 132 1.43 1.66 -14.80
CA GLY A 132 2.01 0.51 -14.13
C GLY A 132 2.13 0.70 -12.62
N VAL A 133 2.54 -0.38 -11.97
CA VAL A 133 2.73 -0.47 -10.52
C VAL A 133 4.02 -1.22 -10.21
N THR A 134 4.74 -0.80 -9.17
CA THR A 134 5.76 -1.62 -8.51
C THR A 134 5.15 -2.25 -7.27
N ILE A 135 5.21 -3.58 -7.21
CA ILE A 135 4.59 -4.41 -6.17
C ILE A 135 5.72 -5.01 -5.34
N SER A 136 5.86 -4.61 -4.07
CA SER A 136 6.97 -5.08 -3.23
C SER A 136 7.08 -6.59 -3.16
N GLY A 137 5.94 -7.30 -3.05
CA GLY A 137 5.89 -8.75 -2.94
C GLY A 137 6.37 -9.49 -4.19
N GLU A 138 6.40 -8.83 -5.35
CA GLU A 138 6.95 -9.40 -6.59
C GLU A 138 8.47 -9.23 -6.67
N ILE A 139 9.01 -8.14 -6.12
CA ILE A 139 10.42 -7.76 -6.26
C ILE A 139 11.26 -7.98 -5.00
N GLY A 140 10.63 -8.33 -3.88
CA GLY A 140 11.28 -8.58 -2.59
C GLY A 140 11.90 -7.32 -1.92
N MET A 141 11.51 -6.13 -2.36
CA MET A 141 11.98 -4.84 -1.84
C MET A 141 10.79 -4.06 -1.30
N ILE A 142 10.90 -3.47 -0.11
CA ILE A 142 9.81 -2.71 0.52
C ILE A 142 10.20 -1.25 0.77
N LYS A 143 9.22 -0.37 0.83
CA LYS A 143 9.36 0.95 1.43
C LYS A 143 9.60 0.80 2.95
N PRO A 144 10.45 1.64 3.57
CA PRO A 144 11.12 2.82 3.03
C PRO A 144 12.55 2.56 2.51
N ASP A 145 12.91 1.32 2.19
CA ASP A 145 14.28 1.00 1.76
C ASP A 145 14.58 1.66 0.41
N ARG A 146 15.73 2.34 0.30
CA ARG A 146 16.10 3.10 -0.91
C ARG A 146 15.97 2.29 -2.21
N GLY A 147 16.27 0.99 -2.15
CA GLY A 147 16.26 0.10 -3.31
C GLY A 147 14.92 0.04 -4.04
N ILE A 148 13.79 0.14 -3.34
CA ILE A 148 12.47 0.08 -4.00
C ILE A 148 12.18 1.33 -4.84
N TYR A 149 12.63 2.50 -4.37
CA TYR A 149 12.48 3.76 -5.09
C TYR A 149 13.41 3.78 -6.31
N ASP A 150 14.67 3.36 -6.15
CA ASP A 150 15.63 3.26 -7.27
C ASP A 150 15.13 2.26 -8.33
N HIS A 151 14.52 1.15 -7.90
CA HIS A 151 13.87 0.19 -8.80
C HIS A 151 12.70 0.83 -9.57
N HIS A 152 11.79 1.52 -8.87
CA HIS A 152 10.63 2.18 -9.51
C HIS A 152 11.06 3.21 -10.55
N VAL A 153 12.05 4.05 -10.22
CA VAL A 153 12.68 5.01 -11.15
C VAL A 153 13.19 4.31 -12.41
N THR A 154 13.92 3.20 -12.25
CA THR A 154 14.49 2.45 -13.37
C THR A 154 13.41 1.80 -14.23
N ALA A 155 12.43 1.14 -13.60
CA ALA A 155 11.36 0.41 -14.28
C ALA A 155 10.48 1.33 -15.14
N PHE A 156 10.25 2.56 -14.67
CA PHE A 156 9.35 3.50 -15.31
C PHE A 156 10.05 4.65 -16.04
N GLY A 157 11.39 4.74 -15.98
CA GLY A 157 12.16 5.79 -16.64
C GLY A 157 11.93 7.18 -16.04
N LEU A 158 11.82 7.26 -14.71
CA LEU A 158 11.48 8.50 -14.01
C LEU A 158 12.74 9.34 -13.73
N GLU A 159 12.55 10.65 -13.59
CA GLU A 159 13.57 11.51 -12.96
C GLU A 159 13.20 11.71 -11.48
N PRO A 160 14.03 11.25 -10.51
CA PRO A 160 13.71 11.34 -9.08
C PRO A 160 13.26 12.73 -8.64
N ALA A 161 14.03 13.77 -8.99
CA ALA A 161 13.73 15.14 -8.58
C ALA A 161 12.43 15.70 -9.19
N ALA A 162 11.90 15.12 -10.27
CA ALA A 162 10.63 15.49 -10.90
C ALA A 162 9.49 14.49 -10.58
N THR A 163 9.71 13.59 -9.64
CA THR A 163 8.73 12.57 -9.21
C THR A 163 8.14 12.97 -7.86
N LEU A 164 6.81 13.04 -7.79
CA LEU A 164 6.04 13.25 -6.57
C LEU A 164 5.49 11.92 -6.06
N PHE A 165 5.83 11.54 -4.83
CA PHE A 165 5.25 10.39 -4.14
C PHE A 165 4.20 10.80 -3.10
N ILE A 166 3.07 10.11 -3.10
CA ILE A 166 1.93 10.32 -2.19
C ILE A 166 1.75 9.05 -1.36
N ASP A 167 1.97 9.14 -0.04
CA ASP A 167 1.95 7.98 0.87
C ASP A 167 1.48 8.42 2.26
N ASP A 168 0.75 7.56 2.98
CA ASP A 168 0.21 7.86 4.32
C ASP A 168 1.24 7.63 5.45
N SER A 169 2.35 6.96 5.16
CA SER A 169 3.41 6.65 6.12
C SER A 169 4.50 7.72 6.11
N PRO A 170 4.75 8.43 7.23
CA PRO A 170 5.86 9.37 7.33
C PRO A 170 7.23 8.76 6.99
N LYS A 171 7.44 7.49 7.36
CA LYS A 171 8.69 6.77 7.06
C LYS A 171 8.90 6.59 5.56
N ASN A 172 7.84 6.30 4.81
CA ASN A 172 7.91 6.13 3.36
C ASN A 172 8.11 7.49 2.67
N VAL A 173 7.41 8.52 3.12
CA VAL A 173 7.60 9.92 2.66
C VAL A 173 9.06 10.36 2.83
N ASP A 174 9.65 10.11 3.99
CA ASP A 174 11.05 10.44 4.28
C ASP A 174 12.02 9.56 3.48
N GLY A 175 11.71 8.28 3.28
CA GLY A 175 12.48 7.38 2.43
C GLY A 175 12.54 7.85 0.97
N ALA A 176 11.41 8.27 0.41
CA ALA A 176 11.35 8.83 -0.94
C ALA A 176 12.18 10.12 -1.06
N LYS A 177 12.09 11.04 -0.06
CA LYS A 177 12.93 12.24 0.00
C LYS A 177 14.41 11.90 0.05
N ALA A 178 14.80 10.91 0.86
CA ALA A 178 16.19 10.45 0.95
C ALA A 178 16.69 9.81 -0.35
N ALA A 179 15.78 9.23 -1.15
CA ALA A 179 16.04 8.74 -2.50
C ALA A 179 16.06 9.86 -3.57
N GLY A 180 15.84 11.12 -3.18
CA GLY A 180 15.88 12.29 -4.07
C GLY A 180 14.56 12.63 -4.76
N TRP A 181 13.46 12.05 -4.29
CA TRP A 181 12.11 12.33 -4.80
C TRP A 181 11.49 13.53 -4.08
N GLN A 182 10.45 14.09 -4.67
CA GLN A 182 9.48 14.92 -3.94
C GLN A 182 8.44 13.99 -3.32
N SER A 183 7.93 14.33 -2.13
CA SER A 183 6.85 13.54 -1.51
C SER A 183 5.98 14.37 -0.58
N VAL A 184 4.72 13.98 -0.50
CA VAL A 184 3.70 14.55 0.39
C VAL A 184 3.15 13.46 1.29
N LEU A 185 2.91 13.81 2.55
CA LEU A 185 2.23 12.92 3.49
C LEU A 185 0.74 13.00 3.22
N PHE A 186 0.16 11.89 2.78
CA PHE A 186 -1.28 11.79 2.59
C PHE A 186 -2.00 11.72 3.93
N THR A 187 -2.95 12.63 4.14
CA THR A 187 -3.86 12.60 5.31
C THR A 187 -5.31 12.44 4.90
N ASP A 188 -5.72 13.16 3.85
CA ASP A 188 -7.04 13.08 3.23
C ASP A 188 -6.98 13.70 1.82
N ALA A 189 -8.03 13.43 1.03
CA ALA A 189 -8.13 13.89 -0.35
C ALA A 189 -8.11 15.43 -0.47
N LYS A 190 -8.76 16.14 0.46
CA LYS A 190 -8.83 17.61 0.45
C LYS A 190 -7.45 18.25 0.66
N THR A 191 -6.66 17.69 1.57
CA THR A 191 -5.29 18.13 1.84
C THR A 191 -4.39 17.80 0.65
N LEU A 192 -4.54 16.60 0.07
CA LEU A 192 -3.81 16.22 -1.15
C LEU A 192 -4.09 17.19 -2.31
N GLU A 193 -5.35 17.58 -2.56
CA GLU A 193 -5.66 18.58 -3.60
C GLU A 193 -4.99 19.93 -3.35
N ALA A 194 -4.92 20.37 -2.08
CA ALA A 194 -4.26 21.61 -1.72
C ALA A 194 -2.73 21.52 -1.92
N ASP A 195 -2.14 20.40 -1.54
CA ASP A 195 -0.70 20.13 -1.71
C ASP A 195 -0.32 20.08 -3.20
N LEU A 196 -1.07 19.34 -4.01
CA LEU A 196 -0.89 19.27 -5.47
C LEU A 196 -0.95 20.67 -6.09
N ARG A 197 -1.94 21.47 -5.71
CA ARG A 197 -2.06 22.86 -6.17
C ARG A 197 -0.87 23.72 -5.76
N GLY A 198 -0.37 23.56 -4.54
CA GLY A 198 0.82 24.24 -4.03
C GLY A 198 2.10 23.88 -4.82
N LEU A 199 2.14 22.66 -5.36
CA LEU A 199 3.22 22.16 -6.24
C LEU A 199 3.02 22.50 -7.72
N GLY A 200 1.95 23.22 -8.07
CA GLY A 200 1.64 23.59 -9.46
C GLY A 200 0.93 22.51 -10.27
N VAL A 201 0.53 21.41 -9.63
CA VAL A 201 -0.26 20.32 -10.24
C VAL A 201 -1.74 20.65 -10.10
N ARG A 202 -2.51 20.60 -11.20
CA ARG A 202 -3.95 20.85 -11.19
C ARG A 202 -4.71 19.53 -11.30
N VAL A 203 -5.75 19.42 -10.49
CA VAL A 203 -6.70 18.30 -10.44
C VAL A 203 -8.07 18.83 -10.79
#